data_AF-A0A947TAP5-F1
#
_entry.id   AF-A0A947TAP5-F1
#
_cell.length_a   1.000
_cell.length_b   1.000
_cell.length_c   1.000
_cell.angle_alpha   90.00
_cell.angle_beta   90.00
_cell.angle_gamma   90.00
#
_symmetry.space_group_name_H-M   'P 1'
#
loop_
_entity.id
_entity.type
_entity.pdbx_description
1 polymer ?
#
loop_
_entity_poly.entity_id
_entity_poly.type
_entity_poly.pdbx_seq_one_letter_code
_entity_poly.pdbx_strand_id
1 'polypeptide(L)'
;AGLITAAAAWLHWKRFMVPITIAAGTAALAATVVALIVAAIGPNSDSVGDVVLGIVFLVGLVVFAFAMRWDMSDPTRGTRRSDVAFWLHLLAAPMIAHPVFSLIGVTDGSSFGLGAALAVLAIYVAFGLVALAVDRRALLVSALAYVLIALTMLFDRFGAVELSFALTALVIGSALLTLSAMWTPIRRAVVTAMPATMTARLPATA
;
A
#
# COMPACT_ATOMS: atom_id res chain seq x y z
N ALA A 1 -25.39 -1.53 6.42
CA ALA A 1 -24.49 -0.53 7.06
C ALA A 1 -23.52 0.10 6.05
N GLY A 2 -22.65 -0.66 5.37
CA GLY A 2 -21.59 -0.08 4.53
C GLY A 2 -22.06 0.81 3.37
N LEU A 3 -23.18 0.48 2.70
CA LEU A 3 -23.78 1.37 1.69
C LEU A 3 -24.24 2.72 2.26
N ILE A 4 -24.80 2.71 3.48
CA ILE A 4 -25.22 3.92 4.18
C ILE A 4 -23.98 4.75 4.54
N THR A 5 -22.92 4.11 5.04
CA THR A 5 -21.64 4.77 5.33
C THR A 5 -21.04 5.38 4.07
N ALA A 6 -21.05 4.69 2.94
CA ALA A 6 -20.55 5.20 1.67
C ALA A 6 -21.36 6.41 1.17
N ALA A 7 -22.69 6.34 1.26
CA ALA A 7 -23.57 7.46 0.90
C ALA A 7 -23.35 8.68 1.82
N ALA A 8 -23.25 8.46 3.14
CA ALA A 8 -22.96 9.51 4.11
C ALA A 8 -21.59 10.14 3.88
N ALA A 9 -20.56 9.33 3.60
CA ALA A 9 -19.22 9.82 3.28
C ALA A 9 -19.21 10.66 1.99
N TRP A 10 -19.97 10.26 0.97
CA TRP A 10 -20.12 11.04 -0.26
C TRP A 10 -20.83 12.38 -0.04
N LEU A 11 -21.93 12.39 0.73
CA LEU A 11 -22.63 13.63 1.11
C LEU A 11 -21.72 14.56 1.93
N HIS A 12 -20.96 14.00 2.86
CA HIS A 12 -19.98 14.74 3.65
C HIS A 12 -18.87 15.34 2.76
N TRP A 13 -18.32 14.55 1.83
CA TRP A 13 -17.36 15.06 0.84
C TRP A 13 -17.94 16.23 0.04
N LYS A 14 -19.17 16.11 -0.48
CA LYS A 14 -19.82 17.16 -1.26
C LYS A 14 -19.97 18.47 -0.48
N ARG A 15 -20.15 18.40 0.85
CA ARG A 15 -20.35 19.58 1.69
C ARG A 15 -19.04 20.18 2.23
N PHE A 16 -18.15 19.35 2.73
CA PHE A 16 -16.95 19.79 3.47
C PHE A 16 -15.65 19.62 2.70
N MET A 17 -15.66 18.85 1.60
CA MET A 17 -14.52 18.62 0.71
C MET A 17 -13.29 18.11 1.49
N VAL A 18 -13.51 17.22 2.47
CA VAL A 18 -12.46 16.62 3.33
C VAL A 18 -11.96 15.30 2.74
N PRO A 19 -10.71 15.22 2.26
CA PRO A 19 -10.21 14.12 1.40
C PRO A 19 -10.35 12.72 1.97
N ILE A 20 -10.17 12.57 3.28
CA ILE A 20 -10.27 11.28 3.99
C ILE A 20 -11.64 10.61 3.81
N THR A 21 -12.70 11.38 3.56
CA THR A 21 -14.06 10.84 3.46
C THR A 21 -14.27 9.99 2.21
N ILE A 22 -13.59 10.30 1.10
CA ILE A 22 -13.62 9.44 -0.09
C ILE A 22 -12.96 8.09 0.22
N ALA A 23 -11.83 8.09 0.92
CA ALA A 23 -11.18 6.85 1.32
C ALA A 23 -12.06 6.06 2.30
N ALA A 24 -12.67 6.70 3.28
CA ALA A 24 -13.62 6.05 4.20
C ALA A 24 -14.83 5.45 3.47
N GLY A 25 -15.42 6.16 2.51
CA GLY A 25 -16.50 5.64 1.67
C GLY A 25 -16.05 4.46 0.80
N THR A 26 -14.85 4.53 0.24
CA THR A 26 -14.26 3.44 -0.55
C THR A 26 -14.00 2.21 0.32
N ALA A 27 -13.47 2.38 1.53
CA ALA A 27 -13.26 1.32 2.50
C ALA A 27 -14.59 0.66 2.91
N ALA A 28 -15.65 1.46 3.11
CA ALA A 28 -16.98 0.94 3.43
C ALA A 28 -17.56 0.09 2.29
N LEU A 29 -17.37 0.52 1.04
CA LEU A 29 -17.77 -0.28 -0.13
C LEU A 29 -16.95 -1.57 -0.24
N ALA A 30 -15.63 -1.48 -0.11
CA ALA A 30 -14.75 -2.65 -0.12
C ALA A 30 -15.13 -3.67 0.96
N ALA A 31 -15.34 -3.22 2.21
CA ALA A 31 -15.79 -4.06 3.31
C ALA A 31 -17.16 -4.68 3.04
N THR A 32 -18.08 -3.94 2.39
CA THR A 32 -19.39 -4.49 2.00
C THR A 32 -19.23 -5.60 0.97
N VAL A 33 -18.39 -5.42 -0.05
CA VAL A 33 -18.14 -6.45 -1.08
C VAL A 33 -17.55 -7.70 -0.43
N VAL A 34 -16.52 -7.56 0.40
CA VAL A 34 -15.91 -8.70 1.12
C VAL A 34 -16.95 -9.40 1.99
N ALA A 35 -17.74 -8.66 2.78
CA ALA A 35 -18.75 -9.23 3.65
C ALA A 35 -19.86 -9.99 2.89
N LEU A 36 -20.30 -9.47 1.74
CA LEU A 36 -21.29 -10.14 0.89
C LEU A 36 -20.75 -11.46 0.32
N ILE A 37 -19.48 -11.49 -0.09
CA ILE A 37 -18.88 -12.71 -0.61
C ILE A 37 -18.69 -13.75 0.50
N VAL A 38 -18.23 -13.33 1.69
CA VAL A 38 -18.14 -14.21 2.86
C VAL A 38 -19.52 -14.78 3.23
N ALA A 39 -20.56 -13.95 3.21
CA ALA A 39 -21.93 -14.39 3.47
C ALA A 39 -22.44 -15.38 2.41
N ALA A 40 -22.06 -15.21 1.14
CA ALA A 40 -22.46 -16.08 0.04
C ALA A 40 -21.75 -17.45 0.07
N ILE A 41 -20.47 -17.49 0.45
CA ILE A 41 -19.68 -18.74 0.55
C ILE A 41 -20.04 -19.51 1.84
N GLY A 42 -20.42 -18.79 2.89
CA GLY A 42 -20.71 -19.34 4.20
C GLY A 42 -19.50 -19.20 5.13
N PRO A 43 -19.67 -18.61 6.33
CA PRO A 43 -18.56 -18.26 7.22
C PRO A 43 -17.80 -19.46 7.80
N ASN A 44 -18.34 -20.67 7.70
CA ASN A 44 -17.76 -21.90 8.26
C ASN A 44 -17.02 -22.75 7.22
N SER A 45 -16.76 -22.26 6.00
CA SER A 45 -15.98 -23.01 5.03
C SER A 45 -14.49 -22.96 5.38
N ASP A 46 -13.79 -24.08 5.30
CA ASP A 46 -12.34 -24.16 5.58
C ASP A 46 -11.51 -23.25 4.65
N SER A 47 -12.04 -22.92 3.47
CA SER A 47 -11.42 -22.06 2.46
C SER A 47 -11.77 -20.57 2.57
N VAL A 48 -12.57 -20.13 3.55
CA VAL A 48 -12.98 -18.71 3.62
C VAL A 48 -11.76 -17.79 3.74
N GLY A 49 -10.74 -18.18 4.52
CA GLY A 49 -9.53 -17.38 4.73
C GLY A 49 -8.82 -17.02 3.43
N ASP A 50 -8.42 -18.03 2.66
CA ASP A 50 -7.68 -17.84 1.39
C ASP A 50 -8.51 -17.08 0.36
N VAL A 51 -9.81 -17.35 0.28
CA VAL A 51 -10.70 -16.64 -0.63
C VAL A 51 -10.82 -15.17 -0.24
N VAL A 52 -10.95 -14.86 1.04
CA VAL A 52 -10.99 -13.47 1.54
C VAL A 52 -9.68 -12.76 1.24
N LEU A 53 -8.52 -13.39 1.46
CA LEU A 53 -7.22 -12.80 1.12
C LEU A 53 -7.12 -12.47 -0.38
N GLY A 54 -7.52 -13.41 -1.25
CA GLY A 54 -7.54 -13.19 -2.70
C GLY A 54 -8.46 -12.04 -3.12
N ILE A 55 -9.65 -11.94 -2.53
CA ILE A 55 -10.59 -10.86 -2.81
C ILE A 55 -10.06 -9.52 -2.29
N VAL A 56 -9.55 -9.47 -1.07
CA VAL A 56 -8.99 -8.24 -0.48
C VAL A 56 -7.83 -7.74 -1.33
N PHE A 57 -6.98 -8.64 -1.84
CA PHE A 57 -5.91 -8.29 -2.78
C PHE A 57 -6.45 -7.68 -4.08
N LEU A 58 -7.43 -8.34 -4.72
CA LEU A 58 -8.05 -7.85 -5.95
C LEU A 58 -8.74 -6.50 -5.76
N VAL A 59 -9.51 -6.33 -4.67
CA VAL A 59 -10.13 -5.05 -4.33
C VAL A 59 -9.05 -4.01 -4.04
N GLY A 60 -7.96 -4.38 -3.37
CA GLY A 60 -6.81 -3.51 -3.14
C GLY A 60 -6.21 -2.98 -4.44
N LEU A 61 -6.03 -3.83 -5.45
CA LEU A 61 -5.58 -3.42 -6.79
C LEU A 61 -6.58 -2.47 -7.48
N VAL A 62 -7.88 -2.71 -7.35
CA VAL A 62 -8.91 -1.82 -7.89
C VAL A 62 -8.89 -0.45 -7.19
N VAL A 63 -8.76 -0.42 -5.86
CA VAL A 63 -8.64 0.83 -5.09
C VAL A 63 -7.33 1.55 -5.44
N PHE A 64 -6.24 0.81 -5.64
CA PHE A 64 -4.97 1.38 -6.09
C PHE A 64 -5.09 2.02 -7.48
N ALA A 65 -5.72 1.35 -8.44
CA ALA A 65 -5.97 1.91 -9.77
C ALA A 65 -6.89 3.15 -9.70
N PHE A 66 -7.89 3.14 -8.82
CA PHE A 66 -8.74 4.29 -8.56
C PHE A 66 -7.95 5.46 -7.94
N ALA A 67 -7.04 5.19 -7.02
CA ALA A 67 -6.12 6.17 -6.43
C ALA A 67 -5.20 6.79 -7.50
N MET A 68 -4.66 5.97 -8.40
CA MET A 68 -3.81 6.40 -9.51
C MET A 68 -4.58 7.32 -10.47
N ARG A 69 -5.86 7.01 -10.76
CA ARG A 69 -6.71 7.86 -11.60
C ARG A 69 -6.89 9.26 -10.99
N TRP A 70 -7.03 9.35 -9.67
CA TRP A 70 -7.08 10.65 -8.98
C TRP A 70 -5.75 11.38 -9.05
N ASP A 71 -4.63 10.68 -8.87
CA ASP A 71 -3.31 11.29 -8.94
C ASP A 71 -2.98 11.86 -10.32
N MET A 72 -3.20 11.07 -11.37
CA MET A 72 -3.00 11.51 -12.77
C MET A 72 -3.94 12.64 -13.19
N SER A 73 -5.06 12.84 -12.49
CA SER A 73 -6.02 13.90 -12.79
C SER A 73 -5.62 15.29 -12.29
N ASP A 74 -4.52 15.40 -11.53
CA ASP A 74 -3.98 16.66 -11.02
C ASP A 74 -2.43 16.69 -11.09
N PRO A 75 -1.85 16.75 -12.31
CA PRO A 75 -0.39 16.67 -12.49
C PRO A 75 0.37 17.86 -11.88
N THR A 76 -0.27 19.02 -11.81
CA THR A 76 0.30 20.25 -11.23
C THR A 76 0.12 20.32 -9.71
N ARG A 77 -0.57 19.34 -9.10
CA ARG A 77 -0.83 19.24 -7.65
C ARG A 77 -1.47 20.49 -7.07
N GLY A 78 -2.31 21.16 -7.86
CA GLY A 78 -2.93 22.43 -7.49
C GLY A 78 -4.27 22.27 -6.76
N THR A 79 -4.82 21.06 -6.69
CA THR A 79 -6.18 20.82 -6.19
C THR A 79 -6.22 19.81 -5.04
N ARG A 80 -7.36 19.76 -4.34
CA ARG A 80 -7.64 18.75 -3.30
C ARG A 80 -7.66 17.30 -3.82
N ARG A 81 -7.54 17.09 -5.13
CA ARG A 81 -7.50 15.75 -5.74
C ARG A 81 -6.24 14.99 -5.35
N SER A 82 -5.13 15.72 -5.17
CA SER A 82 -3.90 15.14 -4.67
C SER A 82 -4.07 14.55 -3.27
N ASP A 83 -4.80 15.23 -2.38
CA ASP A 83 -5.02 14.73 -1.02
C ASP A 83 -5.94 13.50 -1.02
N VAL A 84 -6.93 13.45 -1.89
CA VAL A 84 -7.81 12.28 -2.01
C VAL A 84 -7.02 11.06 -2.49
N ALA A 85 -6.18 11.25 -3.51
CA ALA A 85 -5.27 10.20 -3.98
C ALA A 85 -4.36 9.72 -2.84
N PHE A 86 -3.87 10.60 -1.97
CA PHE A 86 -3.05 10.22 -0.82
C PHE A 86 -3.79 9.22 0.09
N TRP A 87 -5.01 9.55 0.50
CA TRP A 87 -5.80 8.69 1.40
C TRP A 87 -6.21 7.37 0.75
N LEU A 88 -6.49 7.38 -0.56
CA LEU A 88 -6.81 6.16 -1.30
C LEU A 88 -5.60 5.23 -1.44
N HIS A 89 -4.40 5.77 -1.67
CA HIS A 89 -3.17 4.97 -1.65
C HIS A 89 -2.89 4.38 -0.25
N LEU A 90 -3.11 5.18 0.81
CA LEU A 90 -2.98 4.72 2.20
C LEU A 90 -3.93 3.55 2.51
N LEU A 91 -5.14 3.55 1.95
CA LEU A 91 -6.09 2.44 2.06
C LEU A 91 -5.68 1.23 1.21
N ALA A 92 -5.24 1.45 -0.03
CA ALA A 92 -4.92 0.38 -0.96
C ALA A 92 -3.70 -0.45 -0.54
N ALA A 93 -2.67 0.21 -0.01
CA ALA A 93 -1.42 -0.45 0.35
C ALA A 93 -1.58 -1.62 1.34
N PRO A 94 -2.26 -1.50 2.51
CA PRO A 94 -2.47 -2.64 3.40
C PRO A 94 -3.36 -3.72 2.77
N MET A 95 -4.34 -3.35 1.93
CA MET A 95 -5.17 -4.31 1.21
C MET A 95 -4.39 -5.15 0.19
N ILE A 96 -3.27 -4.64 -0.31
CA ILE A 96 -2.37 -5.39 -1.21
C ILE A 96 -1.31 -6.13 -0.39
N ALA A 97 -0.66 -5.42 0.52
CA ALA A 97 0.48 -5.92 1.26
C ALA A 97 0.11 -7.07 2.20
N HIS A 98 -1.00 -6.96 2.95
CA HIS A 98 -1.38 -7.99 3.91
C HIS A 98 -1.68 -9.35 3.26
N PRO A 99 -2.51 -9.46 2.21
CA PRO A 99 -2.71 -10.73 1.52
C PRO A 99 -1.44 -11.31 0.93
N VAL A 100 -0.58 -10.47 0.35
CA VAL A 100 0.67 -10.95 -0.23
C VAL A 100 1.58 -11.53 0.86
N PHE A 101 1.71 -10.87 2.01
CA PHE A 101 2.51 -11.39 3.12
C PHE A 101 1.91 -12.64 3.76
N SER A 102 0.59 -12.71 3.84
CA SER A 102 -0.10 -13.89 4.36
C SER A 102 0.09 -15.09 3.43
N LEU A 103 -0.08 -14.90 2.11
CA LEU A 103 0.14 -15.95 1.11
C LEU A 103 1.60 -16.43 1.03
N ILE A 104 2.57 -15.58 1.38
CA ILE A 104 4.00 -15.96 1.48
C ILE A 104 4.29 -16.73 2.78
N GLY A 105 3.32 -16.86 3.69
CA GLY A 105 3.47 -17.58 4.97
C GLY A 105 4.14 -16.76 6.06
N VAL A 106 4.21 -15.43 5.90
CA VAL A 106 4.80 -14.54 6.92
C VAL A 106 3.93 -14.47 8.17
N THR A 107 2.62 -14.57 8.02
CA THR A 107 1.64 -14.44 9.12
C THR A 107 1.44 -15.72 9.93
N ASP A 108 1.79 -16.88 9.38
CA ASP A 108 1.35 -18.18 9.90
C ASP A 108 2.38 -18.85 10.82
N GLY A 109 3.52 -18.18 11.08
CA GLY A 109 4.53 -18.62 12.04
C GLY A 109 5.33 -19.87 11.64
N SER A 110 4.87 -20.65 10.67
CA SER A 110 5.56 -21.82 10.14
C SER A 110 6.54 -21.44 9.03
N SER A 111 7.82 -21.37 9.38
CA SER A 111 8.98 -21.24 8.48
C SER A 111 9.14 -19.90 7.73
N PHE A 112 9.45 -18.84 8.47
CA PHE A 112 10.02 -17.62 7.88
C PHE A 112 11.43 -17.90 7.32
N GLY A 113 11.52 -18.47 6.12
CA GLY A 113 12.78 -18.77 5.44
C GLY A 113 13.38 -17.55 4.73
N LEU A 114 14.65 -17.65 4.31
CA LEU A 114 15.33 -16.60 3.54
C LEU A 114 14.52 -16.18 2.29
N GLY A 115 13.83 -17.13 1.65
CA GLY A 115 12.96 -16.86 0.50
C GLY A 115 11.78 -15.93 0.81
N ALA A 116 11.11 -16.12 1.95
CA ALA A 116 10.01 -15.25 2.37
C ALA A 116 10.49 -13.81 2.62
N ALA A 117 11.64 -13.65 3.27
CA ALA A 117 12.24 -12.36 3.52
C ALA A 117 12.66 -11.62 2.23
N LEU A 118 13.27 -12.35 1.29
CA LEU A 118 13.60 -11.80 -0.03
C LEU A 118 12.36 -11.40 -0.81
N ALA A 119 11.28 -12.19 -0.74
CA ALA A 119 10.02 -11.84 -1.37
C ALA A 119 9.42 -10.56 -0.76
N VAL A 120 9.41 -10.43 0.57
CA VAL A 120 8.93 -9.20 1.23
C VAL A 120 9.74 -7.99 0.82
N LEU A 121 11.06 -8.11 0.81
CA LEU A 121 11.94 -7.02 0.39
C LEU A 121 11.69 -6.64 -1.09
N ALA A 122 11.53 -7.62 -1.98
CA ALA A 122 11.22 -7.38 -3.39
C ALA A 122 9.89 -6.64 -3.58
N ILE A 123 8.85 -7.02 -2.83
CA ILE A 123 7.55 -6.33 -2.86
C ILE A 123 7.69 -4.90 -2.36
N TYR A 124 8.43 -4.68 -1.27
CA TYR A 124 8.64 -3.34 -0.77
C TYR A 124 9.42 -2.46 -1.75
N VAL A 125 10.44 -3.00 -2.41
CA VAL A 125 11.14 -2.31 -3.50
C VAL A 125 10.18 -1.98 -4.63
N ALA A 126 9.29 -2.90 -5.03
CA ALA A 126 8.27 -2.62 -6.04
C ALA A 126 7.32 -1.49 -5.62
N PHE A 127 6.82 -1.48 -4.37
CA PHE A 127 6.06 -0.36 -3.83
C PHE A 127 6.86 0.95 -3.82
N GLY A 128 8.16 0.90 -3.51
CA GLY A 128 9.05 2.04 -3.54
C GLY A 128 9.25 2.61 -4.94
N LEU A 129 9.43 1.75 -5.95
CA LEU A 129 9.53 2.18 -7.35
C LEU A 129 8.24 2.85 -7.82
N VAL A 130 7.09 2.28 -7.47
CA VAL A 130 5.78 2.88 -7.74
C VAL A 130 5.65 4.22 -7.01
N ALA A 131 6.03 4.29 -5.74
CA ALA A 131 6.01 5.53 -4.96
C ALA A 131 6.89 6.63 -5.57
N LEU A 132 8.07 6.28 -6.10
CA LEU A 132 8.98 7.19 -6.79
C LEU A 132 8.40 7.67 -8.12
N ALA A 133 7.85 6.76 -8.93
CA ALA A 133 7.23 7.10 -10.22
C ALA A 133 6.08 8.09 -10.06
N VAL A 134 5.22 7.86 -9.07
CA VAL A 134 4.03 8.68 -8.73
C VAL A 134 4.42 9.92 -7.92
N ASP A 135 5.68 10.02 -7.49
CA ASP A 135 6.19 11.09 -6.62
C ASP A 135 5.40 11.20 -5.30
N ARG A 136 5.02 10.06 -4.71
CA ARG A 136 4.20 9.99 -3.48
C ARG A 136 4.87 9.18 -2.37
N ARG A 137 5.41 9.89 -1.37
CA ARG A 137 6.00 9.30 -0.15
C ARG A 137 5.01 8.48 0.70
N ALA A 138 3.72 8.78 0.60
CA ALA A 138 2.64 8.13 1.34
C ALA A 138 2.62 6.60 1.22
N LEU A 139 2.93 6.11 0.01
CA LEU A 139 2.96 4.69 -0.30
C LEU A 139 4.02 3.95 0.52
N LEU A 140 5.19 4.56 0.69
CA LEU A 140 6.26 4.00 1.52
C LEU A 140 5.87 3.94 2.99
N VAL A 141 5.25 4.99 3.51
CA VAL A 141 4.80 5.05 4.91
C VAL A 141 3.74 3.98 5.18
N SER A 142 2.83 3.75 4.24
CA SER A 142 1.74 2.78 4.39
C SER A 142 2.19 1.31 4.41
N ALA A 143 3.28 0.99 3.71
CA ALA A 143 3.87 -0.36 3.69
C ALA A 143 4.94 -0.56 4.79
N LEU A 144 5.35 0.52 5.47
CA LEU A 144 6.48 0.52 6.42
C LEU A 144 6.31 -0.48 7.55
N ALA A 145 5.11 -0.56 8.14
CA ALA A 145 4.83 -1.45 9.26
C ALA A 145 5.14 -2.91 8.91
N TYR A 146 4.75 -3.35 7.72
CA TYR A 146 5.00 -4.71 7.28
C TYR A 146 6.48 -5.02 7.04
N VAL A 147 7.23 -4.07 6.50
CA VAL A 147 8.67 -4.23 6.29
C VAL A 147 9.41 -4.28 7.61
N LEU A 148 9.01 -3.44 8.56
CA LEU A 148 9.59 -3.44 9.90
C LEU A 148 9.40 -4.79 10.58
N ILE A 149 8.19 -5.36 10.46
CA ILE A 149 7.89 -6.71 10.96
C ILE A 149 8.76 -7.75 10.25
N ALA A 150 8.82 -7.73 8.93
CA ALA A 150 9.57 -8.71 8.15
C ALA A 150 11.09 -8.67 8.39
N LEU A 151 11.67 -7.48 8.54
CA LEU A 151 13.11 -7.34 8.84
C LEU A 151 13.45 -7.72 10.29
N THR A 152 12.57 -7.38 11.24
CA THR A 152 12.74 -7.84 12.63
C THR A 152 12.77 -9.38 12.67
N MET A 153 11.79 -10.01 12.02
CA MET A 153 11.72 -11.48 11.90
C MET A 153 12.95 -12.06 11.17
N LEU A 154 13.47 -11.38 10.15
CA LEU A 154 14.68 -11.80 9.43
C LEU A 154 15.92 -11.79 10.35
N PHE A 155 16.14 -10.71 11.10
CA PHE A 155 17.30 -10.60 11.98
C PHE A 155 17.22 -11.52 13.20
N ASP A 156 16.03 -11.76 13.74
CA ASP A 156 15.81 -12.75 14.79
C ASP A 156 16.27 -14.14 14.33
N ARG A 157 16.00 -14.50 13.07
CA ARG A 157 16.43 -15.80 12.49
C ARG A 157 17.94 -15.95 12.41
N PHE A 158 18.68 -14.87 12.19
CA PHE A 158 20.15 -14.89 12.13
C PHE A 158 20.81 -14.79 13.51
N GLY A 159 20.06 -14.92 14.61
CA GLY A 159 20.59 -14.97 15.98
C GLY A 159 20.89 -13.60 16.59
N ALA A 160 20.47 -12.49 15.95
CA ALA A 160 20.66 -11.13 16.45
C ALA A 160 19.54 -10.70 17.42
N VAL A 161 19.09 -11.59 18.32
CA VAL A 161 17.84 -11.42 19.10
C VAL A 161 17.86 -10.17 20.00
N GLU A 162 19.01 -9.83 20.59
CA GLU A 162 19.11 -8.64 21.45
C GLU A 162 19.17 -7.32 20.67
N LEU A 163 19.61 -7.35 19.40
CA LEU A 163 19.86 -6.16 18.58
C LEU A 163 18.92 -6.06 17.37
N SER A 164 18.03 -7.02 17.14
CA SER A 164 17.23 -7.11 15.91
C SER A 164 16.34 -5.90 15.72
N PHE A 165 15.70 -5.41 16.79
CA PHE A 165 14.91 -4.20 16.73
C PHE A 165 15.78 -2.96 16.45
N ALA A 166 16.91 -2.81 17.13
CA ALA A 166 17.82 -1.69 16.95
C ALA A 166 18.44 -1.66 15.54
N LEU A 167 18.87 -2.82 15.02
CA LEU A 167 19.37 -2.98 13.67
C LEU A 167 18.28 -2.73 12.63
N THR A 168 17.06 -3.25 12.85
CA THR A 168 15.92 -2.99 11.95
C THR A 168 15.61 -1.51 11.89
N ALA A 169 15.50 -0.86 13.05
CA ALA A 169 15.25 0.58 13.13
C ALA A 169 16.38 1.40 12.49
N LEU A 170 17.65 1.01 12.69
CA LEU A 170 18.80 1.67 12.08
C LEU A 170 18.81 1.51 10.56
N VAL A 171 18.62 0.29 10.04
CA VAL A 171 18.63 -0.01 8.61
C VAL A 171 17.46 0.67 7.92
N ILE A 172 16.24 0.54 8.45
CA ILE A 172 15.05 1.17 7.86
C ILE A 172 15.08 2.68 8.02
N GLY A 173 15.47 3.18 9.19
CA GLY A 173 15.59 4.61 9.46
C GLY A 173 16.60 5.27 8.53
N SER A 174 17.80 4.71 8.42
CA SER A 174 18.82 5.21 7.50
C SER A 174 18.37 5.13 6.04
N ALA A 175 17.81 4.01 5.59
CA ALA A 175 17.29 3.86 4.23
C ALA A 175 16.20 4.90 3.91
N LEU A 176 15.24 5.11 4.81
CA LEU A 176 14.19 6.12 4.63
C LEU A 176 14.73 7.55 4.64
N LEU A 177 15.71 7.86 5.50
CA LEU A 177 16.35 9.17 5.55
C LEU A 177 17.13 9.45 4.26
N THR A 178 17.94 8.49 3.81
CA THR A 178 18.67 8.59 2.54
C THR A 178 17.71 8.74 1.37
N LEU A 179 16.64 7.95 1.32
CA LEU A 179 15.63 8.02 0.26
C LEU A 179 14.84 9.33 0.31
N SER A 180 14.57 9.89 1.49
CA SER A 180 13.94 11.21 1.66
C SER A 180 14.86 12.34 1.18
N ALA A 181 16.16 12.26 1.48
CA ALA A 181 17.17 13.23 1.07
C ALA A 181 17.47 13.16 -0.43
N MET A 182 17.59 11.94 -0.98
CA MET A 182 17.92 11.67 -2.38
C MET A 182 16.67 11.42 -3.24
N TRP A 183 15.49 11.84 -2.78
CA TRP A 183 14.22 11.58 -3.45
C TRP A 183 14.22 12.06 -4.90
N THR A 184 14.59 13.32 -5.13
CA THR A 184 14.61 13.93 -6.48
C THR A 184 15.61 13.25 -7.42
N PRO A 185 16.89 13.03 -7.04
CA PRO A 185 17.83 12.26 -7.86
C PRO A 185 17.35 10.85 -8.21
N ILE A 186 16.89 10.08 -7.22
CA ILE A 186 16.45 8.68 -7.43
C ILE A 186 15.23 8.64 -8.33
N ARG A 187 14.25 9.54 -8.11
CA ARG A 187 13.08 9.66 -8.95
C ARG A 187 13.45 9.95 -10.40
N ARG A 188 14.33 10.91 -10.65
CA ARG A 188 14.77 11.23 -12.01
C ARG A 188 15.33 9.99 -12.70
N ALA A 189 16.22 9.24 -12.05
CA ALA A 189 16.79 8.01 -12.60
C ALA A 189 15.71 6.95 -12.92
N VAL A 190 14.73 6.76 -12.03
CA VAL A 190 13.63 5.81 -12.25
C VAL A 190 12.74 6.25 -13.42
N VAL A 191 12.37 7.53 -13.47
CA VAL A 191 11.46 8.07 -14.49
C VAL A 191 12.14 8.12 -15.87
N THR A 192 13.44 8.42 -15.96
CA THR A 192 14.18 8.42 -17.23
C THR A 192 14.39 7.02 -17.80
N ALA A 193 14.30 5.98 -16.98
CA ALA A 193 14.34 4.59 -17.43
C ALA A 193 12.99 4.08 -17.98
N MET A 194 11.90 4.85 -17.82
CA MET A 194 10.56 4.45 -18.28
C MET A 194 10.28 4.85 -19.74
N PRO A 195 9.38 4.15 -20.45
CA PRO A 195 8.96 4.51 -21.80
C PRO A 195 8.33 5.91 -21.86
N ALA A 196 8.61 6.67 -22.92
CA ALA A 196 8.15 8.05 -23.09
C ALA A 196 6.62 8.24 -22.99
N THR A 197 5.83 7.19 -23.31
CA THR A 197 4.37 7.18 -23.20
C THR A 197 3.88 7.22 -21.75
N MET A 198 4.65 6.66 -20.80
CA MET A 198 4.35 6.73 -19.37
C MET A 198 4.85 8.05 -18.77
N THR A 199 6.02 8.53 -19.19
CA THR A 199 6.62 9.80 -18.72
C THR A 199 5.70 11.00 -18.98
N ALA A 200 4.99 11.01 -20.10
CA ALA A 200 4.03 12.07 -20.45
C ALA A 200 2.80 12.14 -19.53
N ARG A 201 2.51 11.07 -18.77
CA ARG A 201 1.37 11.00 -17.83
C ARG A 201 1.78 11.22 -16.38
N LEU A 202 3.09 11.28 -16.10
CA LEU A 202 3.63 11.47 -14.76
C LEU A 202 3.97 12.95 -14.52
N PRO A 203 4.00 13.42 -13.25
CA PRO A 203 4.35 14.80 -12.93
C PRO A 203 5.72 15.17 -13.51
N ALA A 204 5.91 16.42 -13.94
CA ALA A 204 7.17 16.84 -14.54
C ALA A 204 8.36 16.56 -13.59
N THR A 205 9.43 15.99 -14.13
CA THR A 205 10.73 15.96 -13.44
C THR A 205 11.33 17.35 -13.58
N ALA A 206 11.19 18.18 -12.54
CA ALA A 206 12.04 19.36 -12.38
C ALA A 206 13.51 18.93 -12.36
#